data_AF-K9LZ38-F1
#
_entry.id   AF-K9LZ38-F1
#
_cell.length_a   1.000
_cell.length_b   1.000
_cell.length_c   1.000
_cell.angle_alpha   90.00
_cell.angle_beta   90.00
_cell.angle_gamma   90.00
#
_symmetry.space_group_name_H-M   'P 1'
#
loop_
_entity.id
_entity.type
_entity.pdbx_description
1 polymer ?
#
loop_
_entity_poly.entity_id
_entity_poly.type
_entity_poly.pdbx_seq_one_letter_code
_entity_poly.pdbx_strand_id
1 'polypeptide(L)'
;MARTTTSWLALLLLFGAATALTRVRRQDDGGEADDQSIDELCDQRPPDEYFRLSTDGDCRDVVRCDQAGENGITRLASVRCPNGLAFDIERQTCDWRTNVKNCDRVEKPRKVLPILKTDEPVCPEGKLSCGNGECIEKELFCNDKPDCKDESDENACTVETDPNRAPDCDPTQCVLPDCFCSADGTRIPGSIEPNQVPQMITLTFNGAVNVDNIDLYEDIFNGQRNNPNGCQIRGTFFVSHKYTNYSAVQDLHRRGHEIGVFSLTHKDDPNYWTQGSYDDWLAEMAGARLIIERFANITDGSIIG
;
A
#
# COMPACT_ATOMS: atom_id res chain seq x y z
N MET A 1 -105.10 -7.94 5.58
CA MET A 1 -106.15 -6.89 5.62
C MET A 1 -105.52 -5.65 6.22
N ALA A 2 -105.48 -4.56 5.46
CA ALA A 2 -104.74 -3.34 5.79
C ALA A 2 -105.29 -2.61 7.04
N ARG A 3 -104.39 -1.90 7.76
CA ARG A 3 -104.59 -0.63 8.49
C ARG A 3 -103.25 -0.25 9.16
N THR A 4 -102.45 0.66 8.61
CA THR A 4 -102.46 2.15 8.76
C THR A 4 -102.24 2.66 10.18
N THR A 5 -101.18 3.47 10.37
CA THR A 5 -101.17 4.82 11.01
C THR A 5 -99.72 5.33 11.10
N THR A 6 -99.29 6.27 10.22
CA THR A 6 -99.04 7.72 10.51
C THR A 6 -97.98 7.94 11.61
N SER A 7 -96.72 8.24 11.24
CA SER A 7 -96.12 9.59 11.08
C SER A 7 -96.23 10.45 12.34
N TRP A 8 -95.14 11.08 12.77
CA TRP A 8 -95.04 12.46 13.29
C TRP A 8 -93.55 12.86 13.34
N LEU A 9 -93.24 13.99 12.70
CA LEU A 9 -91.95 14.68 12.76
C LEU A 9 -91.79 15.40 14.11
N ALA A 10 -90.58 15.39 14.66
CA ALA A 10 -90.07 16.50 15.47
C ALA A 10 -88.56 16.63 15.25
N LEU A 11 -88.17 17.74 14.63
CA LEU A 11 -86.81 18.20 14.37
C LEU A 11 -86.33 18.97 15.61
N LEU A 12 -85.11 18.73 16.13
CA LEU A 12 -84.30 19.74 16.84
C LEU A 12 -82.84 19.25 17.08
N LEU A 13 -81.94 19.89 16.33
CA LEU A 13 -80.56 20.32 16.62
C LEU A 13 -79.40 19.31 16.71
N LEU A 14 -78.50 19.51 15.75
CA LEU A 14 -77.14 18.98 15.60
C LEU A 14 -76.19 19.48 16.71
N PHE A 15 -75.33 18.59 17.21
CA PHE A 15 -73.91 18.84 17.45
C PHE A 15 -73.15 17.51 17.35
N GLY A 16 -72.19 17.43 16.43
CA GLY A 16 -71.45 16.21 16.11
C GLY A 16 -70.19 16.01 16.96
N ALA A 17 -69.82 14.75 17.17
CA ALA A 17 -68.45 14.27 17.31
C ALA A 17 -68.45 12.74 17.16
N ALA A 18 -67.77 12.24 16.12
CA ALA A 18 -67.62 10.82 15.84
C ALA A 18 -66.40 10.25 16.60
N THR A 19 -66.62 9.21 17.40
CA THR A 19 -65.57 8.45 18.09
C THR A 19 -65.15 7.25 17.23
N ALA A 20 -63.88 7.22 16.83
CA ALA A 20 -63.27 6.13 16.08
C ALA A 20 -62.71 5.05 17.03
N LEU A 21 -62.96 3.78 16.70
CA LEU A 21 -62.49 2.60 17.43
C LEU A 21 -60.96 2.47 17.42
N THR A 22 -60.41 2.17 18.59
CA THR A 22 -59.02 1.83 18.88
C THR A 22 -58.61 0.49 18.29
N ARG A 23 -57.50 0.47 17.53
CA ARG A 23 -56.81 -0.74 17.06
C ARG A 23 -55.43 -0.78 17.71
N VAL A 24 -55.22 -1.74 18.59
CA VAL A 24 -53.98 -1.95 19.36
C VAL A 24 -52.84 -2.39 18.43
N ARG A 25 -51.73 -1.63 18.40
CA ARG A 25 -50.43 -2.10 17.88
C ARG A 25 -49.57 -2.54 19.07
N ARG A 26 -49.10 -3.77 19.00
CA ARG A 26 -48.11 -4.36 19.90
C ARG A 26 -46.74 -3.86 19.42
N GLN A 27 -46.10 -3.02 20.22
CA GLN A 27 -44.73 -2.56 19.97
C GLN A 27 -43.83 -3.37 20.93
N ASP A 28 -42.86 -4.05 20.34
CA ASP A 28 -41.91 -4.92 21.01
C ASP A 28 -40.98 -4.07 21.89
N ASP A 29 -40.71 -4.60 23.07
CA ASP A 29 -39.95 -3.99 24.16
C ASP A 29 -38.44 -4.06 23.86
N GLY A 30 -37.72 -3.03 24.28
CA GLY A 30 -36.30 -2.86 23.99
C GLY A 30 -35.41 -3.88 24.71
N GLY A 31 -34.42 -4.39 23.97
CA GLY A 31 -33.25 -5.08 24.50
C GLY A 31 -32.01 -4.40 23.93
N GLU A 32 -31.21 -3.82 24.83
CA GLU A 32 -30.02 -3.00 24.59
C GLU A 32 -29.03 -3.64 23.58
N ALA A 33 -28.91 -3.03 22.41
CA ALA A 33 -27.72 -3.12 21.56
C ALA A 33 -27.31 -1.69 21.24
N ASP A 34 -26.01 -1.43 21.33
CA ASP A 34 -25.34 -0.15 21.18
C ASP A 34 -25.67 0.51 19.81
N ASP A 35 -26.77 1.24 19.72
CA ASP A 35 -27.14 2.05 18.54
C ASP A 35 -26.26 3.32 18.55
N GLN A 36 -24.96 3.14 18.30
CA GLN A 36 -24.11 4.25 17.88
C GLN A 36 -24.74 4.84 16.62
N SER A 37 -25.01 6.14 16.65
CA SER A 37 -25.62 6.81 15.50
C SER A 37 -24.72 6.63 14.27
N ILE A 38 -25.31 6.31 13.11
CA ILE A 38 -24.55 6.11 11.86
C ILE A 38 -23.68 7.34 11.56
N ASP A 39 -24.15 8.53 11.94
CA ASP A 39 -23.42 9.78 11.78
C ASP A 39 -22.16 9.85 12.65
N GLU A 40 -22.20 9.34 13.89
CA GLU A 40 -21.02 9.25 14.77
C GLU A 40 -20.03 8.19 14.28
N LEU A 41 -20.55 7.05 13.80
CA LEU A 41 -19.73 5.99 13.26
C LEU A 41 -18.97 6.43 12.00
N CYS A 42 -19.57 7.31 11.20
CA CYS A 42 -19.00 7.84 9.97
C CYS A 42 -18.22 9.14 10.14
N ASP A 43 -18.11 9.68 11.35
CA ASP A 43 -17.39 10.93 11.59
C ASP A 43 -15.90 10.81 11.25
N GLN A 44 -15.41 11.76 10.45
CA GLN A 44 -14.04 11.82 9.92
C GLN A 44 -13.56 10.55 9.19
N ARG A 45 -14.46 9.71 8.67
CA ARG A 45 -14.08 8.55 7.84
C ARG A 45 -14.09 8.90 6.35
N PRO A 46 -13.03 8.54 5.60
CA PRO A 46 -13.05 8.58 4.14
C PRO A 46 -14.17 7.69 3.56
N PRO A 47 -14.80 8.09 2.45
CA PRO A 47 -15.91 7.33 1.85
C PRO A 47 -15.48 5.99 1.22
N ASP A 48 -14.18 5.83 0.95
CA ASP A 48 -13.55 4.64 0.38
C ASP A 48 -12.99 3.66 1.42
N GLU A 49 -13.01 4.02 2.71
CA GLU A 49 -12.52 3.18 3.79
C GLU A 49 -13.58 2.17 4.28
N TYR A 50 -13.20 0.89 4.30
CA TYR A 50 -13.94 -0.20 4.90
C TYR A 50 -13.46 -0.48 6.33
N PHE A 51 -14.41 -0.72 7.21
CA PHE A 51 -14.21 -1.07 8.60
C PHE A 51 -15.22 -2.15 9.03
N ARG A 52 -15.01 -2.76 10.19
CA ARG A 52 -15.93 -3.76 10.77
C ARG A 52 -16.84 -3.07 11.77
N LEU A 53 -18.05 -3.59 11.96
CA LEU A 53 -18.93 -3.15 13.05
C LEU A 53 -18.59 -3.82 14.38
N SER A 54 -18.06 -5.04 14.32
CA SER A 54 -17.63 -5.82 15.47
C SER A 54 -16.50 -6.77 15.07
N THR A 55 -15.66 -7.11 16.03
CA THR A 55 -14.63 -8.16 15.92
C THR A 55 -15.18 -9.54 16.28
N ASP A 56 -16.40 -9.60 16.83
CA ASP A 56 -17.08 -10.84 17.18
C ASP A 56 -17.79 -11.42 15.94
N GLY A 57 -17.11 -12.29 15.19
CA GLY A 57 -17.76 -13.00 14.08
C GLY A 57 -16.84 -13.50 12.96
N ASP A 58 -17.46 -13.72 11.79
CA ASP A 58 -16.75 -14.11 10.56
C ASP A 58 -16.08 -12.86 9.99
N CYS A 59 -14.74 -12.89 9.87
CA CYS A 59 -13.85 -11.80 9.45
C CYS A 59 -14.05 -11.25 8.03
N ARG A 60 -15.20 -11.53 7.44
CA ARG A 60 -15.55 -11.34 6.04
C ARG A 60 -16.46 -10.16 5.82
N ASP A 61 -17.21 -9.78 6.85
CA ASP A 61 -18.21 -8.72 6.79
C ASP A 61 -17.55 -7.38 7.15
N VAL A 62 -17.62 -6.42 6.23
CA VAL A 62 -17.16 -5.05 6.42
C VAL A 62 -18.19 -4.05 5.90
N VAL A 63 -18.12 -2.83 6.38
CA VAL A 63 -18.99 -1.72 5.99
C VAL A 63 -18.14 -0.50 5.60
N ARG A 64 -18.67 0.36 4.75
CA ARG A 64 -18.11 1.69 4.47
C ARG A 64 -19.20 2.75 4.55
N CYS A 65 -18.79 3.99 4.77
CA CYS A 65 -19.69 5.14 4.80
C CYS A 65 -19.94 5.63 3.36
N ASP A 66 -21.16 5.46 2.89
CA ASP A 66 -21.59 5.94 1.58
C ASP A 66 -22.35 7.27 1.73
N GLN A 67 -21.77 8.33 1.17
CA GLN A 67 -22.33 9.68 1.20
C GLN A 67 -23.30 9.95 0.02
N ALA A 68 -23.56 8.95 -0.84
CA ALA A 68 -24.39 9.10 -2.04
C ALA A 68 -25.93 8.98 -1.80
N GLY A 69 -26.42 9.15 -0.58
CA GLY A 69 -27.86 9.12 -0.28
C GLY A 69 -28.59 10.34 -0.86
N GLU A 70 -29.70 10.13 -1.59
CA GLU A 70 -30.64 11.21 -1.90
C GLU A 70 -31.03 11.89 -0.57
N ASN A 71 -30.74 13.19 -0.46
CA ASN A 71 -30.92 14.08 0.71
C ASN A 71 -29.73 14.22 1.68
N GLY A 72 -28.53 13.72 1.37
CA GLY A 72 -27.34 13.93 2.22
C GLY A 72 -27.34 13.09 3.50
N ILE A 73 -28.12 12.01 3.53
CA ILE A 73 -28.16 11.05 4.64
C ILE A 73 -27.05 10.02 4.42
N THR A 74 -26.12 9.93 5.36
CA THR A 74 -25.04 8.94 5.36
C THR A 74 -25.59 7.54 5.60
N ARG A 75 -25.19 6.57 4.80
CA ARG A 75 -25.59 5.15 4.95
C ARG A 75 -24.39 4.23 5.02
N LEU A 76 -24.55 3.10 5.69
CA LEU A 76 -23.53 2.04 5.70
C LEU A 76 -23.76 1.08 4.53
N ALA A 77 -22.78 0.97 3.64
CA ALA A 77 -22.76 -0.01 2.58
C ALA A 77 -21.97 -1.24 3.04
N SER A 78 -22.63 -2.39 3.19
CA SER A 78 -21.99 -3.64 3.60
C SER A 78 -21.43 -4.43 2.42
N VAL A 79 -20.25 -5.02 2.62
CA VAL A 79 -19.57 -5.89 1.67
C VAL A 79 -19.11 -7.14 2.41
N ARG A 80 -19.29 -8.32 1.80
CA ARG A 80 -18.86 -9.60 2.35
C ARG A 80 -17.87 -10.29 1.42
N CYS A 81 -16.71 -10.69 1.93
CA CYS A 81 -15.73 -11.46 1.16
C CYS A 81 -16.26 -12.85 0.74
N PRO A 82 -15.84 -13.38 -0.43
CA PRO A 82 -16.11 -14.76 -0.85
C PRO A 82 -15.71 -15.83 0.19
N ASN A 83 -16.25 -17.05 0.05
CA ASN A 83 -15.96 -18.15 0.97
C ASN A 83 -14.47 -18.53 0.92
N GLY A 84 -13.86 -18.74 2.09
CA GLY A 84 -12.43 -19.06 2.22
C GLY A 84 -11.51 -17.84 2.35
N LEU A 85 -12.02 -16.64 2.08
CA LEU A 85 -11.31 -15.38 2.27
C LEU A 85 -11.71 -14.71 3.60
N ALA A 86 -10.91 -13.75 4.03
CA ALA A 86 -11.18 -12.79 5.09
C ALA A 86 -10.81 -11.39 4.58
N PHE A 87 -11.44 -10.36 5.12
CA PHE A 87 -11.08 -8.98 4.77
C PHE A 87 -9.85 -8.57 5.57
N ASP A 88 -8.86 -7.97 4.94
CA ASP A 88 -7.71 -7.36 5.59
C ASP A 88 -7.95 -5.85 5.73
N ILE A 89 -8.05 -5.35 6.98
CA ILE A 89 -8.33 -3.93 7.27
C ILE A 89 -7.19 -3.01 6.86
N GLU A 90 -5.94 -3.46 6.92
CA GLU A 90 -4.81 -2.62 6.58
C GLU A 90 -4.67 -2.50 5.06
N ARG A 91 -4.87 -3.61 4.34
CA ARG A 91 -4.82 -3.67 2.87
C ARG A 91 -6.11 -3.26 2.18
N GLN A 92 -7.21 -3.11 2.93
CA GLN A 92 -8.55 -2.77 2.40
C GLN A 92 -9.03 -3.74 1.30
N THR A 93 -8.68 -5.03 1.41
CA THR A 93 -8.97 -6.06 0.39
C THR A 93 -9.28 -7.44 1.01
N CYS A 94 -9.93 -8.33 0.26
CA CYS A 94 -10.14 -9.72 0.68
C CYS A 94 -8.91 -10.59 0.35
N ASP A 95 -8.33 -11.24 1.36
CA ASP A 95 -7.18 -12.15 1.22
C ASP A 95 -7.51 -13.51 1.86
N TRP A 96 -6.66 -14.51 1.67
CA TRP A 96 -6.79 -15.82 2.28
C TRP A 96 -6.78 -15.72 3.80
N ARG A 97 -7.68 -16.46 4.48
CA ARG A 97 -7.82 -16.45 5.94
C ARG A 97 -6.52 -16.66 6.71
N THR A 98 -5.55 -17.39 6.16
CA THR A 98 -4.24 -17.63 6.78
C THR A 98 -3.35 -16.39 6.78
N ASN A 99 -3.51 -15.50 5.80
CA ASN A 99 -2.71 -14.29 5.59
C ASN A 99 -3.26 -13.12 6.41
N VAL A 100 -4.58 -13.06 6.61
CA VAL A 100 -5.23 -12.03 7.41
C VAL A 100 -4.96 -12.25 8.90
N LYS A 101 -4.15 -11.38 9.51
CA LYS A 101 -3.82 -11.42 10.94
C LYS A 101 -4.54 -10.38 11.79
N ASN A 102 -5.15 -9.37 11.17
CA ASN A 102 -5.79 -8.21 11.80
C ASN A 102 -7.30 -8.39 11.97
N CYS A 103 -7.77 -9.61 12.21
CA CYS A 103 -9.20 -9.90 12.35
C CYS A 103 -9.81 -9.37 13.65
N ASP A 104 -8.94 -9.21 14.65
CA ASP A 104 -9.18 -8.67 15.98
C ASP A 104 -9.35 -7.14 16.01
N ARG A 105 -9.24 -6.47 14.86
CA ARG A 105 -9.36 -5.01 14.75
C ARG A 105 -10.66 -4.61 14.06
N VAL A 106 -11.21 -3.47 14.49
CA VAL A 106 -12.46 -2.90 13.92
C VAL A 106 -12.14 -1.98 12.75
N GLU A 107 -11.06 -1.21 12.84
CA GLU A 107 -10.70 -0.16 11.90
C GLU A 107 -9.19 -0.05 11.72
N LYS A 108 -8.77 0.71 10.71
CA LYS A 108 -7.37 1.07 10.56
C LYS A 108 -7.00 2.07 11.65
N PRO A 109 -5.87 1.88 12.36
CA PRO A 109 -5.47 2.82 13.42
C PRO A 109 -5.27 4.22 12.83
N ARG A 110 -5.99 5.20 13.39
CA ARG A 110 -5.83 6.62 13.03
C ARG A 110 -4.52 7.13 13.60
N LYS A 111 -3.58 7.42 12.70
CA LYS A 111 -2.28 8.00 13.03
C LYS A 111 -2.37 9.52 13.10
N VAL A 112 -1.75 10.13 14.11
CA VAL A 112 -1.66 11.59 14.22
C VAL A 112 -0.69 12.10 13.16
N LEU A 113 -1.12 13.06 12.35
CA LEU A 113 -0.30 13.63 11.28
C LEU A 113 0.46 14.87 11.77
N PRO A 114 1.66 15.12 11.22
CA PRO A 114 2.44 16.30 11.55
C PRO A 114 1.89 17.56 10.87
N ILE A 115 2.15 18.73 11.48
CA ILE A 115 1.63 20.02 11.00
C ILE A 115 2.65 20.65 10.05
N LEU A 116 2.71 20.12 8.82
CA LEU A 116 3.73 20.53 7.83
C LEU A 116 3.27 21.65 6.89
N LYS A 117 1.96 21.81 6.68
CA LYS A 117 1.38 22.80 5.74
C LYS A 117 0.64 23.88 6.51
N THR A 118 1.28 25.02 6.73
CA THR A 118 0.69 26.19 7.41
C THR A 118 0.97 27.47 6.63
N ASP A 119 0.07 28.45 6.74
CA ASP A 119 0.22 29.77 6.08
C ASP A 119 1.43 30.55 6.61
N GLU A 120 1.79 30.32 7.88
CA GLU A 120 2.99 30.85 8.52
C GLU A 120 3.83 29.71 9.09
N PRO A 121 5.17 29.75 8.98
CA PRO A 121 6.04 28.70 9.51
C PRO A 121 5.93 28.65 11.04
N VAL A 122 5.42 27.52 11.56
CA VAL A 122 5.27 27.28 13.02
C VAL A 122 6.64 27.13 13.69
N CYS A 123 7.59 26.52 12.97
CA CYS A 123 8.93 26.21 13.46
C CYS A 123 10.02 27.03 12.74
N PRO A 124 11.18 27.27 13.38
CA PRO A 124 12.36 27.87 12.74
C PRO A 124 12.87 27.06 11.53
N GLU A 125 13.69 27.70 10.67
CA GLU A 125 14.34 27.00 9.55
C GLU A 125 15.12 25.76 10.04
N GLY A 126 14.97 24.65 9.30
CA GLY A 126 15.57 23.35 9.63
C GLY A 126 14.74 22.47 10.56
N LYS A 127 13.66 23.00 11.15
CA LYS A 127 12.76 22.24 12.04
C LYS A 127 11.37 22.09 11.46
N LEU A 128 10.70 21.00 11.82
CA LEU A 128 9.34 20.67 11.39
C LEU A 128 8.45 20.41 12.62
N SER A 129 7.15 20.66 12.47
CA SER A 129 6.17 20.53 13.56
C SER A 129 5.55 19.15 13.63
N CYS A 130 5.66 18.51 14.79
CA CYS A 130 4.84 17.38 15.21
C CYS A 130 3.34 17.77 15.25
N GLY A 131 2.46 16.77 15.30
CA GLY A 131 1.00 16.92 15.43
C GLY A 131 0.56 17.62 16.72
N ASN A 132 1.35 17.50 17.78
CA ASN A 132 1.16 18.17 19.06
C ASN A 132 1.71 19.62 19.10
N GLY A 133 2.31 20.11 18.00
CA GLY A 133 2.92 21.45 17.90
C GLY A 133 4.36 21.56 18.39
N GLU A 134 5.01 20.44 18.76
CA GLU A 134 6.44 20.41 19.09
C GLU A 134 7.31 20.50 17.82
N CYS A 135 8.41 21.25 17.87
CA CYS A 135 9.34 21.40 16.75
C CYS A 135 10.58 20.53 16.94
N ILE A 136 10.81 19.57 16.04
CA ILE A 136 12.02 18.73 16.00
C ILE A 136 12.79 18.94 14.69
N GLU A 137 14.03 18.44 14.62
CA GLU A 137 14.87 18.59 13.41
C GLU A 137 14.26 17.84 12.22
N LYS A 138 14.42 18.40 11.01
CA LYS A 138 13.84 17.83 9.78
C LYS A 138 14.33 16.40 9.51
N GLU A 139 15.59 16.09 9.81
CA GLU A 139 16.20 14.77 9.59
C GLU A 139 15.66 13.68 10.54
N LEU A 140 14.92 14.07 11.58
CA LEU A 140 14.29 13.13 12.50
C LEU A 140 12.93 12.64 12.01
N PHE A 141 12.35 13.27 10.98
CA PHE A 141 11.12 12.78 10.37
C PHE A 141 11.37 11.59 9.45
N CYS A 142 10.56 10.55 9.58
CA CYS A 142 10.60 9.35 8.74
C CYS A 142 11.91 8.58 8.85
N ASN A 143 12.43 8.45 10.07
CA ASN A 143 13.69 7.78 10.38
C ASN A 143 13.51 6.41 11.07
N ASP A 144 12.28 5.87 11.06
CA ASP A 144 11.82 4.66 11.73
C ASP A 144 11.91 4.71 13.28
N LYS A 145 12.01 5.91 13.87
CA LYS A 145 12.05 6.12 15.32
C LYS A 145 11.09 7.23 15.73
N PRO A 146 10.21 6.97 16.71
CA PRO A 146 9.34 8.03 17.23
C PRO A 146 10.16 9.01 18.08
N ASP A 147 10.42 10.19 17.52
CA ASP A 147 11.06 11.33 18.17
C ASP A 147 10.00 12.34 18.67
N CYS A 148 8.84 12.45 18.02
CA CYS A 148 7.70 13.22 18.54
C CYS A 148 7.01 12.49 19.71
N LYS A 149 6.52 13.22 20.71
CA LYS A 149 5.74 12.63 21.84
C LYS A 149 4.44 11.95 21.39
N ASP A 150 3.90 12.35 20.25
CA ASP A 150 2.68 11.81 19.63
C ASP A 150 2.98 10.90 18.41
N GLU A 151 4.26 10.57 18.19
CA GLU A 151 4.75 9.69 17.11
C GLU A 151 4.35 10.18 15.70
N SER A 152 4.02 11.48 15.56
CA SER A 152 3.51 12.06 14.32
C SER A 152 4.56 12.22 13.23
N ASP A 153 5.82 12.25 13.61
CA ASP A 153 7.00 12.26 12.72
C ASP A 153 7.08 11.04 11.81
N GLU A 154 6.60 9.88 12.27
CA GLU A 154 6.66 8.61 11.53
C GLU A 154 5.35 8.28 10.79
N ASN A 155 4.40 9.22 10.77
CA ASN A 155 3.05 8.98 10.27
C ASN A 155 2.79 9.57 8.87
N ALA A 156 3.71 10.37 8.34
CA ALA A 156 3.59 11.01 7.02
C ALA A 156 4.68 10.57 6.03
N CYS A 157 5.17 9.34 6.11
CA CYS A 157 6.35 8.87 5.37
C CYS A 157 6.06 8.23 4.01
N THR A 158 4.99 8.65 3.35
CA THR A 158 4.70 8.19 1.98
C THR A 158 5.41 9.07 0.95
N VAL A 159 5.58 8.55 -0.27
CA VAL A 159 6.23 9.27 -1.38
C VAL A 159 5.65 10.67 -1.62
N GLU A 160 4.37 10.90 -1.30
CA GLU A 160 3.72 12.19 -1.50
C GLU A 160 3.72 13.10 -0.27
N THR A 161 3.74 12.52 0.94
CA THR A 161 3.55 13.24 2.20
C THR A 161 4.83 13.48 2.98
N ASP A 162 5.91 12.79 2.61
CA ASP A 162 7.19 12.84 3.31
C ASP A 162 7.82 14.25 3.18
N PRO A 163 8.11 14.94 4.30
CA PRO A 163 8.77 16.24 4.27
C PRO A 163 10.22 16.22 3.75
N ASN A 164 10.87 15.06 3.82
CA ASN A 164 12.21 14.77 3.34
C ASN A 164 12.24 14.19 1.92
N ARG A 165 11.09 14.09 1.26
CA ARG A 165 10.98 13.64 -0.13
C ARG A 165 11.93 14.42 -1.04
N ALA A 166 12.58 13.70 -1.95
CA ALA A 166 13.33 14.31 -3.04
C ALA A 166 12.45 15.30 -3.84
N PRO A 167 13.00 16.47 -4.23
CA PRO A 167 12.28 17.43 -5.05
C PRO A 167 11.95 16.83 -6.42
N ASP A 168 10.99 17.45 -7.10
CA ASP A 168 10.71 17.11 -8.49
C ASP A 168 11.94 17.37 -9.37
N CYS A 169 12.05 16.63 -10.48
CA CYS A 169 13.19 16.68 -11.37
C CYS A 169 13.46 18.10 -11.90
N ASP A 170 14.61 18.66 -11.54
CA ASP A 170 15.16 19.88 -12.12
C ASP A 170 16.29 19.55 -13.11
N PRO A 171 16.06 19.67 -14.44
CA PRO A 171 17.06 19.36 -15.45
C PRO A 171 18.25 20.34 -15.47
N THR A 172 18.19 21.46 -14.74
CA THR A 172 19.32 22.40 -14.63
C THR A 172 20.33 21.97 -13.58
N GLN A 173 19.88 21.26 -12.53
CA GLN A 173 20.74 20.70 -11.48
C GLN A 173 21.16 19.27 -11.80
N CYS A 174 20.27 18.48 -12.40
CA CYS A 174 20.52 17.08 -12.74
C CYS A 174 21.12 16.96 -14.15
N VAL A 175 22.46 16.93 -14.22
CA VAL A 175 23.21 16.88 -15.47
C VAL A 175 24.05 15.60 -15.59
N LEU A 176 24.18 15.08 -16.82
CA LEU A 176 24.99 13.91 -17.15
C LEU A 176 26.49 14.17 -16.91
N PRO A 177 27.29 13.15 -16.55
CA PRO A 177 26.95 11.72 -16.45
C PRO A 177 26.41 11.27 -15.10
N ASP A 178 26.51 12.11 -14.07
CA ASP A 178 26.25 11.71 -12.68
C ASP A 178 24.76 11.70 -12.34
N CYS A 179 23.95 12.51 -13.04
CA CYS A 179 22.52 12.60 -12.81
C CYS A 179 21.75 12.60 -14.13
N PHE A 180 20.65 11.84 -14.17
CA PHE A 180 19.68 11.89 -15.24
C PHE A 180 18.27 11.84 -14.65
N CYS A 181 17.43 12.81 -15.01
CA CYS A 181 16.02 12.80 -14.66
C CYS A 181 15.18 13.44 -15.77
N SER A 182 13.90 13.10 -15.78
CA SER A 182 12.88 13.82 -16.57
C SER A 182 11.56 13.82 -15.80
N ALA A 183 10.68 14.77 -16.08
CA ALA A 183 9.41 14.93 -15.37
C ALA A 183 8.59 13.62 -15.29
N ASP A 184 8.54 12.88 -16.40
CA ASP A 184 7.75 11.63 -16.50
C ASP A 184 8.62 10.36 -16.64
N GLY A 185 9.95 10.48 -16.59
CA GLY A 185 10.86 9.35 -16.79
C GLY A 185 10.97 8.82 -18.23
N THR A 186 10.29 9.43 -19.22
CA THR A 186 10.18 8.92 -20.60
C THR A 186 11.14 9.56 -21.61
N ARG A 187 11.85 10.63 -21.23
CA ARG A 187 12.73 11.36 -22.16
C ARG A 187 14.01 10.56 -22.45
N ILE A 188 14.50 10.66 -23.67
CA ILE A 188 15.77 10.04 -24.08
C ILE A 188 16.95 10.89 -23.54
N PRO A 189 17.95 10.28 -22.88
CA PRO A 189 19.15 10.98 -22.46
C PRO A 189 19.85 11.70 -23.61
N GLY A 190 20.27 12.95 -23.38
CA GLY A 190 20.93 13.78 -24.41
C GLY A 190 20.03 14.28 -25.54
N SER A 191 18.71 14.10 -25.44
CA SER A 191 17.73 14.54 -26.44
C SER A 191 18.00 14.02 -27.85
N ILE A 192 18.48 12.77 -27.94
CA ILE A 192 18.73 12.08 -29.20
C ILE A 192 17.38 11.66 -29.81
N GLU A 193 17.26 11.76 -31.13
CA GLU A 193 16.05 11.33 -31.83
C GLU A 193 15.83 9.81 -31.68
N PRO A 194 14.60 9.33 -31.45
CA PRO A 194 14.33 7.91 -31.17
C PRO A 194 14.85 6.94 -32.25
N ASN A 195 14.94 7.38 -33.50
CA ASN A 195 15.44 6.57 -34.62
C ASN A 195 16.97 6.34 -34.59
N GLN A 196 17.70 7.12 -33.79
CA GLN A 196 19.15 7.02 -33.60
C GLN A 196 19.52 6.30 -32.31
N VAL A 197 18.55 6.05 -31.42
CA VAL A 197 18.80 5.38 -30.14
C VAL A 197 18.95 3.88 -30.36
N PRO A 198 20.05 3.26 -29.90
CA PRO A 198 20.16 1.81 -29.90
C PRO A 198 19.15 1.23 -28.91
N GLN A 199 18.29 0.33 -29.37
CA GLN A 199 17.39 -0.40 -28.48
C GLN A 199 18.21 -1.36 -27.61
N MET A 200 18.27 -1.07 -26.31
CA MET A 200 18.89 -1.95 -25.33
C MET A 200 17.86 -2.97 -24.82
N ILE A 201 18.31 -4.21 -24.61
CA ILE A 201 17.52 -5.28 -24.00
C ILE A 201 18.39 -5.90 -22.91
N THR A 202 17.94 -5.83 -21.67
CA THR A 202 18.64 -6.39 -20.50
C THR A 202 18.03 -7.73 -20.13
N LEU A 203 18.74 -8.83 -20.42
CA LEU A 203 18.33 -10.17 -19.97
C LEU A 203 18.81 -10.36 -18.54
N THR A 204 17.86 -10.52 -17.60
CA THR A 204 18.17 -10.70 -16.19
C THR A 204 17.71 -12.07 -15.68
N PHE A 205 18.51 -12.67 -14.80
CA PHE A 205 18.18 -13.92 -14.11
C PHE A 205 18.33 -13.73 -12.61
N ASN A 206 17.31 -14.10 -11.86
CA ASN A 206 17.27 -13.93 -10.41
C ASN A 206 17.36 -15.29 -9.71
N GLY A 207 18.06 -15.32 -8.59
CA GLY A 207 18.12 -16.48 -7.70
C GLY A 207 19.48 -17.18 -7.68
N ALA A 208 19.49 -18.45 -7.31
CA ALA A 208 20.72 -19.20 -7.11
C ALA A 208 21.28 -19.73 -8.42
N VAL A 209 22.59 -19.60 -8.64
CA VAL A 209 23.29 -20.17 -9.81
C VAL A 209 23.91 -21.50 -9.42
N ASN A 210 23.47 -22.60 -10.02
CA ASN A 210 23.90 -23.94 -9.63
C ASN A 210 23.87 -24.91 -10.84
N VAL A 211 24.04 -26.20 -10.57
CA VAL A 211 24.04 -27.24 -11.61
C VAL A 211 22.69 -27.42 -12.31
N ASP A 212 21.59 -26.94 -11.72
CA ASP A 212 20.25 -27.09 -12.29
C ASP A 212 20.00 -26.11 -13.45
N ASN A 213 20.69 -24.97 -13.46
CA ASN A 213 20.48 -23.90 -14.44
C ASN A 213 21.71 -23.55 -15.29
N ILE A 214 22.91 -24.04 -14.95
CA ILE A 214 24.12 -23.73 -15.69
C ILE A 214 24.05 -24.17 -17.16
N ASP A 215 23.52 -25.37 -17.43
CA ASP A 215 23.38 -25.91 -18.79
C ASP A 215 22.47 -25.02 -19.65
N LEU A 216 21.39 -24.50 -19.07
CA LEU A 216 20.50 -23.55 -19.74
C LEU A 216 21.22 -22.24 -20.08
N TYR A 217 22.04 -21.71 -19.16
CA TYR A 217 22.81 -20.50 -19.42
C TYR A 217 23.85 -20.71 -20.51
N GLU A 218 24.46 -21.89 -20.59
CA GLU A 218 25.39 -22.22 -21.68
C GLU A 218 24.69 -22.33 -23.03
N ASP A 219 23.47 -22.87 -23.09
CA ASP A 219 22.66 -22.91 -24.31
C ASP A 219 22.24 -21.51 -24.80
N ILE A 220 21.92 -20.61 -23.86
CA ILE A 220 21.56 -19.22 -24.17
C ILE A 220 22.80 -18.41 -24.58
N PHE A 221 23.91 -18.57 -23.87
CA PHE A 221 25.14 -17.80 -24.04
C PHE A 221 26.26 -18.62 -24.68
N ASN A 222 25.91 -19.43 -25.68
CA ASN A 222 26.81 -20.35 -26.40
C ASN A 222 27.85 -19.66 -27.32
N GLY A 223 27.92 -18.33 -27.30
CA GLY A 223 28.84 -17.54 -28.14
C GLY A 223 28.44 -17.39 -29.62
N GLN A 224 27.33 -18.00 -30.05
CA GLN A 224 26.82 -17.85 -31.43
C GLN A 224 25.93 -16.61 -31.60
N ARG A 225 25.35 -16.11 -30.51
CA ARG A 225 24.50 -14.92 -30.49
C ARG A 225 25.35 -13.67 -30.25
N ASN A 226 25.46 -12.83 -31.28
CA ASN A 226 26.27 -11.61 -31.25
C ASN A 226 25.40 -10.36 -31.47
N ASN A 227 25.79 -9.29 -30.81
CA ASN A 227 25.26 -7.95 -31.02
C ASN A 227 25.75 -7.37 -32.36
N PRO A 228 25.12 -6.28 -32.86
CA PRO A 228 25.54 -5.62 -34.11
C PRO A 228 27.00 -5.15 -34.14
N ASN A 229 27.64 -4.97 -32.97
CA ASN A 229 29.05 -4.63 -32.83
C ASN A 229 30.01 -5.84 -32.92
N GLY A 230 29.49 -7.06 -33.09
CA GLY A 230 30.26 -8.29 -33.15
C GLY A 230 30.61 -8.91 -31.79
N CYS A 231 30.28 -8.26 -30.68
CA CYS A 231 30.44 -8.83 -29.34
C CYS A 231 29.33 -9.83 -29.04
N GLN A 232 29.62 -10.84 -28.21
CA GLN A 232 28.61 -11.77 -27.72
C GLN A 232 27.56 -11.04 -26.87
N ILE A 233 26.31 -11.53 -26.91
CA ILE A 233 25.28 -11.04 -26.01
C ILE A 233 25.65 -11.32 -24.55
N ARG A 234 25.27 -10.41 -23.65
CA ARG A 234 25.49 -10.50 -22.21
C ARG A 234 24.16 -10.55 -21.48
N GLY A 235 24.24 -10.91 -20.22
CA GLY A 235 23.10 -10.98 -19.30
C GLY A 235 23.57 -10.57 -17.92
N THR A 236 22.61 -10.21 -17.07
CA THR A 236 22.84 -9.77 -15.69
C THR A 236 22.24 -10.81 -14.76
N PHE A 237 23.04 -11.31 -13.82
CA PHE A 237 22.63 -12.34 -12.86
C PHE A 237 22.54 -11.72 -11.47
N PHE A 238 21.32 -11.59 -10.95
CA PHE A 238 21.08 -11.21 -9.56
C PHE A 238 21.13 -12.47 -8.70
N VAL A 239 22.29 -12.71 -8.09
CA VAL A 239 22.62 -13.98 -7.44
C VAL A 239 22.26 -13.95 -5.97
N SER A 240 21.46 -14.91 -5.52
CA SER A 240 21.21 -15.15 -4.09
C SER A 240 22.23 -16.15 -3.53
N HIS A 241 22.53 -16.06 -2.23
CA HIS A 241 23.58 -16.90 -1.64
C HIS A 241 23.18 -18.38 -1.54
N LYS A 242 21.95 -18.66 -1.11
CA LYS A 242 21.50 -20.00 -0.77
C LYS A 242 21.57 -20.93 -2.00
N TYR A 243 22.31 -22.04 -1.89
CA TYR A 243 22.52 -23.04 -2.93
C TYR A 243 23.31 -22.59 -4.18
N THR A 244 23.92 -21.41 -4.16
CA THR A 244 24.74 -20.94 -5.27
C THR A 244 26.13 -21.61 -5.29
N ASN A 245 26.55 -22.02 -6.49
CA ASN A 245 27.90 -22.45 -6.80
C ASN A 245 28.74 -21.24 -7.27
N TYR A 246 29.59 -20.73 -6.38
CA TYR A 246 30.42 -19.56 -6.67
C TYR A 246 31.48 -19.77 -7.75
N SER A 247 31.89 -21.02 -8.03
CA SER A 247 32.77 -21.30 -9.18
C SER A 247 32.05 -21.07 -10.52
N ALA A 248 30.75 -21.37 -10.58
CA ALA A 248 29.93 -21.07 -11.76
C ALA A 248 29.72 -19.56 -11.91
N VAL A 249 29.47 -18.86 -10.81
CA VAL A 249 29.36 -17.38 -10.79
C VAL A 249 30.65 -16.72 -11.29
N GLN A 250 31.81 -17.21 -10.83
CA GLN A 250 33.10 -16.76 -11.31
C GLN A 250 33.26 -16.97 -12.82
N ASP A 251 32.84 -18.12 -13.34
CA ASP A 251 32.93 -18.39 -14.78
C ASP A 251 31.99 -17.49 -15.60
N LEU A 252 30.77 -17.23 -15.11
CA LEU A 252 29.85 -16.26 -15.74
C LEU A 252 30.46 -14.86 -15.79
N HIS A 253 31.04 -14.38 -14.69
CA HIS A 253 31.73 -13.09 -14.64
C HIS A 253 32.91 -13.06 -15.62
N ARG A 254 33.74 -14.11 -15.64
CA ARG A 254 34.88 -14.25 -16.56
C ARG A 254 34.45 -14.24 -18.02
N ARG A 255 33.28 -14.77 -18.35
CA ARG A 255 32.68 -14.70 -19.70
C ARG A 255 32.15 -13.31 -20.04
N GLY A 256 32.09 -12.38 -19.09
CA GLY A 256 31.70 -10.98 -19.27
C GLY A 256 30.23 -10.71 -18.96
N HIS A 257 29.53 -11.62 -18.26
CA HIS A 257 28.21 -11.36 -17.71
C HIS A 257 28.31 -10.48 -16.46
N GLU A 258 27.28 -9.68 -16.23
CA GLU A 258 27.20 -8.85 -15.02
C GLU A 258 26.68 -9.69 -13.87
N ILE A 259 27.27 -9.51 -12.69
CA ILE A 259 26.85 -10.17 -11.45
C ILE A 259 26.37 -9.08 -10.49
N GLY A 260 25.09 -9.17 -10.12
CA GLY A 260 24.45 -8.37 -9.08
C GLY A 260 24.05 -9.22 -7.89
N VAL A 261 23.62 -8.56 -6.82
CA VAL A 261 23.24 -9.19 -5.56
C VAL A 261 21.73 -9.38 -5.48
N PHE A 262 21.28 -10.56 -5.04
CA PHE A 262 19.86 -10.83 -4.77
C PHE A 262 19.62 -11.31 -3.35
N SER A 263 20.10 -10.51 -2.39
CA SER A 263 20.09 -10.80 -0.95
C SER A 263 20.83 -12.07 -0.54
N LEU A 264 21.05 -12.22 0.76
CA LEU A 264 21.65 -13.42 1.33
C LEU A 264 20.59 -14.50 1.52
N THR A 265 19.52 -14.17 2.24
CA THR A 265 18.55 -15.14 2.73
C THR A 265 17.44 -15.42 1.75
N HIS A 266 17.10 -14.45 0.88
CA HIS A 266 15.94 -14.49 0.00
C HIS A 266 14.68 -14.93 0.76
N LYS A 267 14.39 -14.28 1.91
CA LYS A 267 13.19 -14.53 2.71
C LYS A 267 11.93 -14.34 1.87
N ASP A 268 11.01 -15.30 2.02
CA ASP A 268 9.74 -15.31 1.29
C ASP A 268 8.72 -14.30 1.81
N ASP A 269 8.89 -13.78 3.04
CA ASP A 269 7.97 -12.82 3.64
C ASP A 269 8.20 -11.42 3.03
N PRO A 270 7.22 -10.85 2.28
CA PRO A 270 7.36 -9.52 1.70
C PRO A 270 7.47 -8.41 2.75
N ASN A 271 6.83 -8.60 3.91
CA ASN A 271 6.84 -7.58 4.96
C ASN A 271 8.24 -7.39 5.55
N TYR A 272 9.07 -8.44 5.55
CA TYR A 272 10.48 -8.35 5.95
C TYR A 272 11.26 -7.35 5.10
N TRP A 273 11.00 -7.30 3.80
CA TRP A 273 11.69 -6.39 2.88
C TRP A 273 11.10 -4.98 2.93
N THR A 274 9.77 -4.86 3.03
CA THR A 274 9.09 -3.55 3.08
C THR A 274 9.31 -2.82 4.39
N GLN A 275 9.44 -3.53 5.51
CA GLN A 275 9.65 -2.95 6.85
C GLN A 275 11.08 -3.21 7.36
N GLY A 276 11.99 -3.64 6.47
CA GLY A 276 13.36 -3.97 6.84
C GLY A 276 14.14 -2.72 7.22
N SER A 277 14.88 -2.80 8.34
CA SER A 277 15.71 -1.68 8.80
C SER A 277 16.92 -1.47 7.89
N TYR A 278 17.59 -0.31 8.03
CA TYR A 278 18.87 -0.05 7.35
C TYR A 278 19.89 -1.19 7.58
N ASP A 279 19.99 -1.68 8.82
CA ASP A 279 20.93 -2.75 9.19
C ASP A 279 20.55 -4.10 8.56
N ASP A 280 19.24 -4.38 8.38
CA ASP A 280 18.76 -5.57 7.67
C ASP A 280 19.17 -5.53 6.19
N TRP A 281 18.91 -4.40 5.50
CA TRP A 281 19.30 -4.22 4.11
C TRP A 281 20.81 -4.25 3.91
N LEU A 282 21.57 -3.65 4.83
CA LEU A 282 23.03 -3.70 4.84
C LEU A 282 23.53 -5.14 4.97
N ALA A 283 23.00 -5.91 5.91
CA ALA A 283 23.38 -7.30 6.12
C ALA A 283 23.02 -8.20 4.91
N GLU A 284 21.83 -8.00 4.32
CA GLU A 284 21.35 -8.79 3.19
C GLU A 284 22.07 -8.47 1.88
N MET A 285 22.26 -7.18 1.54
CA MET A 285 22.82 -6.77 0.25
C MET A 285 24.34 -6.63 0.30
N ALA A 286 24.88 -5.82 1.22
CA ALA A 286 26.33 -5.65 1.32
C ALA A 286 27.03 -6.93 1.81
N GLY A 287 26.36 -7.70 2.69
CA GLY A 287 26.83 -9.03 3.09
C GLY A 287 26.91 -10.01 1.93
N ALA A 288 25.87 -10.08 1.09
CA ALA A 288 25.89 -10.94 -0.08
C ALA A 288 26.92 -10.49 -1.14
N ARG A 289 27.15 -9.18 -1.33
CA ARG A 289 28.27 -8.67 -2.15
C ARG A 289 29.61 -9.22 -1.67
N LEU A 290 29.90 -9.10 -0.38
CA LEU A 290 31.17 -9.57 0.20
C LEU A 290 31.36 -11.08 -0.01
N ILE A 291 30.29 -11.86 0.08
CA ILE A 291 30.32 -13.30 -0.17
C ILE A 291 30.64 -13.57 -1.64
N ILE A 292 29.98 -12.91 -2.58
CA ILE A 292 30.27 -13.09 -4.01
C ILE A 292 31.73 -12.70 -4.31
N GLU A 293 32.20 -11.53 -3.86
CA GLU A 293 33.59 -11.09 -4.05
C GLU A 293 34.59 -12.11 -3.51
N ARG A 294 34.34 -12.63 -2.31
CA ARG A 294 35.24 -13.56 -1.63
C ARG A 294 35.24 -14.96 -2.25
N PHE A 295 34.07 -15.53 -2.54
CA PHE A 295 33.94 -16.92 -2.99
C PHE A 295 34.01 -17.10 -4.51
N ALA A 296 33.59 -16.10 -5.29
CA ALA A 296 33.80 -16.08 -6.74
C ALA A 296 35.12 -15.40 -7.14
N ASN A 297 35.86 -14.82 -6.18
CA ASN A 297 37.15 -14.16 -6.39
C ASN A 297 37.08 -13.04 -7.46
N ILE A 298 36.09 -12.16 -7.30
CA ILE A 298 35.89 -10.97 -8.13
C ILE A 298 36.41 -9.76 -7.35
N THR A 299 37.40 -9.06 -7.88
CA THR A 299 38.14 -8.00 -7.16
C THR A 299 38.20 -6.66 -7.89
N ASP A 300 37.49 -6.53 -9.02
CA ASP A 300 37.49 -5.35 -9.87
C ASP A 300 36.44 -4.31 -9.47
N GLY A 301 35.69 -4.55 -8.39
CA GLY A 301 34.62 -3.67 -7.93
C GLY A 301 33.41 -3.62 -8.86
N SER A 302 33.22 -4.63 -9.72
CA SER A 302 32.13 -4.69 -10.70
C SER A 302 30.77 -5.08 -10.13
N ILE A 303 30.70 -5.56 -8.87
CA ILE A 303 29.44 -5.95 -8.23
C ILE A 303 28.80 -4.71 -7.60
N ILE A 304 27.98 -4.03 -8.39
CA ILE A 304 27.36 -2.74 -8.05
C ILE A 304 25.83 -2.77 -8.07
N GLY A 305 25.23 -3.84 -8.60
CA GLY A 305 23.78 -4.05 -8.68
C GLY A 305 23.24 -5.02 -7.65
#